data_AF-A0A377VWE8-F1
#
_entry.id   AF-A0A377VWE8-F1
#
_cell.length_a   1.000
_cell.length_b   1.000
_cell.length_c   1.000
_cell.angle_alpha   90.00
_cell.angle_beta   90.00
_cell.angle_gamma   90.00
#
_symmetry.space_group_name_H-M   'P 1'
#
loop_
_entity.id
_entity.type
_entity.pdbx_description
1 polymer ?
#
loop_
_entity_poly.entity_id
_entity_poly.type
_entity_poly.pdbx_seq_one_letter_code
_entity_poly.pdbx_strand_id
1 'polypeptide(L)'
;MALGGGVIGDLTGFAAASYQRGVRFIQVPTTLLSQVDSSVGGKTAVNHPLGKNMIGAFWQPVSVVVDLNCLKTLPKRELASGLAEVIKYGVILDGEFFSWLENNIDALLALDDTAMAYWHSPAAVN
;
A
#
# COMPACT_ATOMS: atom_id res chain seq x y z
N MET A 1 15.67 2.69 4.34
CA MET A 1 14.59 1.68 4.40
C MET A 1 13.38 2.36 5.00
N ALA A 2 12.20 2.20 4.40
CA ALA A 2 10.93 2.75 4.88
C ALA A 2 10.08 1.62 5.48
N LEU A 3 10.02 1.52 6.81
CA LEU A 3 9.23 0.51 7.52
C LEU A 3 8.05 1.20 8.20
N GLY A 4 6.84 0.97 7.70
CA GLY A 4 5.63 1.59 8.24
C GLY A 4 4.51 1.70 7.21
N GLY A 5 3.48 2.49 7.52
CA GLY A 5 2.42 2.83 6.56
C GLY A 5 2.83 3.89 5.54
N GLY A 6 1.87 4.36 4.74
CA GLY A 6 2.10 5.29 3.63
C GLY A 6 2.78 6.60 4.02
N VAL A 7 2.54 7.11 5.24
CA VAL A 7 3.23 8.30 5.76
C VAL A 7 4.75 8.10 5.84
N ILE A 8 5.20 6.95 6.35
CA ILE A 8 6.63 6.62 6.42
C ILE A 8 7.18 6.35 5.02
N GLY A 9 6.41 5.70 4.16
CA GLY A 9 6.75 5.46 2.75
C GLY A 9 7.05 6.75 1.99
N ASP A 10 6.12 7.71 2.03
CA ASP A 10 6.23 8.99 1.34
C ASP A 10 7.39 9.84 1.86
N LEU A 11 7.48 10.03 3.18
CA LEU A 11 8.53 10.84 3.81
C LEU A 11 9.92 10.24 3.55
N THR A 12 10.07 8.94 3.76
CA THR A 12 11.37 8.27 3.58
C THR A 12 11.76 8.19 2.12
N GLY A 13 10.79 7.96 1.23
CA GLY A 13 11.00 7.98 -0.21
C GLY A 13 11.47 9.36 -0.70
N PHE A 14 10.86 10.44 -0.21
CA PHE A 14 11.26 11.79 -0.56
C PHE A 14 12.63 12.15 0.01
N ALA A 15 12.93 11.71 1.24
CA ALA A 15 14.26 11.82 1.82
C ALA A 15 15.32 11.07 0.99
N ALA A 16 15.02 9.85 0.53
CA ALA A 16 15.91 9.06 -0.31
C ALA A 16 16.13 9.70 -1.69
N ALA A 17 15.10 10.30 -2.29
CA ALA A 17 15.21 11.04 -3.54
C ALA A 17 16.11 12.29 -3.40
N SER A 18 16.03 12.96 -2.25
CA SER A 18 16.71 14.24 -2.01
C SER A 18 18.14 14.06 -1.50
N TYR A 19 18.40 13.04 -0.69
CA TYR A 19 19.70 12.83 -0.06
C TYR A 19 20.78 12.55 -1.10
N GLN A 20 21.79 13.43 -1.15
CA GLN A 20 22.85 13.42 -2.17
C GLN A 20 22.32 13.33 -3.61
N ARG A 21 21.14 13.91 -3.88
CA ARG A 21 20.43 13.84 -5.18
C ARG A 21 19.98 12.44 -5.59
N GLY A 22 19.85 11.52 -4.64
CA GLY A 22 19.25 10.22 -4.87
C GLY A 22 20.08 9.09 -4.28
N VAL A 23 19.46 8.33 -3.38
CA VAL A 23 19.98 7.06 -2.87
C VAL A 23 18.92 5.98 -2.96
N ARG A 24 19.38 4.73 -3.00
CA ARG A 24 18.51 3.55 -3.01
C ARG A 24 17.74 3.45 -1.70
N PHE A 25 16.48 3.04 -1.79
CA PHE A 25 15.68 2.68 -0.61
C PHE A 25 14.77 1.49 -0.92
N ILE A 26 14.40 0.79 0.15
CA ILE A 26 13.47 -0.35 0.14
C ILE A 26 12.23 0.09 0.90
N GLN A 27 11.04 -0.24 0.37
CA GLN A 27 9.78 -0.11 1.10
C GLN A 27 9.39 -1.42 1.77
N VAL A 28 8.94 -1.32 3.02
CA VAL A 28 8.38 -2.41 3.82
C VAL A 28 7.03 -1.93 4.37
N PRO A 29 5.97 -1.91 3.53
CA PRO A 29 4.66 -1.37 3.90
C PRO A 29 3.95 -2.24 4.95
N THR A 30 3.55 -1.64 6.06
CA THR A 30 2.95 -2.36 7.21
C THR A 30 1.45 -2.09 7.42
N THR A 31 0.83 -1.30 6.54
CA THR A 31 -0.63 -1.14 6.51
C THR A 31 -1.17 -1.67 5.20
N LEU A 32 -2.38 -2.24 5.20
CA LEU A 32 -2.99 -2.75 3.96
C LEU A 32 -3.08 -1.65 2.90
N LEU A 33 -3.52 -0.45 3.30
CA LEU A 33 -3.55 0.73 2.42
C LEU A 33 -2.19 0.98 1.75
N SER A 34 -1.10 0.90 2.52
CA SER A 34 0.24 1.14 1.97
C SER A 34 0.75 0.02 1.07
N GLN A 35 0.27 -1.21 1.25
CA GLN A 35 0.62 -2.38 0.44
C GLN A 35 -0.10 -2.38 -0.92
N VAL A 36 -1.26 -1.71 -1.02
CA VAL A 36 -2.09 -1.71 -2.23
C VAL A 36 -2.02 -0.42 -3.04
N ASP A 37 -1.61 0.70 -2.42
CA ASP A 37 -1.57 2.01 -3.10
C ASP A 37 -0.15 2.62 -3.04
N SER A 38 0.32 3.02 -1.85
CA SER A 38 1.55 3.81 -1.72
C SER A 38 2.85 3.09 -2.12
N SER A 39 2.83 1.76 -2.23
CA SER A 39 3.97 0.99 -2.67
C SER A 39 4.16 0.91 -4.18
N VAL A 40 3.21 1.46 -4.94
CA VAL A 40 3.23 1.43 -6.41
C VAL A 40 3.28 2.87 -6.95
N GLY A 41 4.06 3.09 -8.01
CA GLY A 41 4.08 4.37 -8.74
C GLY A 41 5.16 5.38 -8.31
N GLY A 42 5.88 5.12 -7.21
CA GLY A 42 7.06 5.91 -6.82
C GLY A 42 6.78 7.36 -6.45
N LYS A 43 5.52 7.73 -6.19
CA LYS A 43 5.16 9.05 -5.66
C LYS A 43 5.65 9.12 -4.22
N THR A 44 6.40 10.17 -3.90
CA THR A 44 6.91 10.42 -2.54
C THR A 44 6.71 11.90 -2.24
N ALA A 45 6.21 12.23 -1.07
CA ALA A 45 5.85 13.62 -0.77
C ALA A 45 5.83 13.94 0.72
N VAL A 46 5.80 15.23 1.02
CA VAL A 46 5.50 15.78 2.35
C VAL A 46 4.43 16.86 2.22
N ASN A 47 3.76 17.12 3.34
CA ASN A 47 2.73 18.15 3.41
C ASN A 47 3.36 19.54 3.57
N HIS A 48 2.70 20.52 3.00
CA HIS A 48 2.87 21.93 3.35
C HIS A 48 1.62 22.38 4.14
N PRO A 49 1.70 23.37 5.06
CA PRO A 49 0.50 23.84 5.78
C PRO A 49 -0.67 24.25 4.88
N LEU A 50 -0.39 24.64 3.63
CA LEU A 50 -1.39 25.05 2.62
C LEU A 50 -1.84 23.92 1.69
N GLY A 51 -1.29 22.71 1.79
CA GLY A 51 -1.66 21.63 0.87
C GLY A 51 -1.00 20.30 1.16
N LYS A 52 -1.78 19.23 0.99
CA LYS A 52 -1.35 17.84 1.15
C LYS A 52 -0.49 17.41 -0.05
N ASN A 53 0.62 16.72 0.23
CA ASN A 53 1.51 16.12 -0.78
C ASN A 53 2.02 17.09 -1.87
N MET A 54 2.17 18.38 -1.54
CA MET A 54 2.55 19.43 -2.50
C MET A 54 4.06 19.48 -2.81
N ILE A 55 4.89 18.91 -1.93
CA ILE A 55 6.36 18.92 -2.07
C ILE A 55 6.81 17.47 -2.14
N GLY A 56 7.40 17.06 -3.26
CA GLY A 56 7.70 15.64 -3.48
C GLY A 56 8.57 15.37 -4.69
N ALA A 57 8.79 14.09 -4.94
CA ALA A 57 9.53 13.56 -6.08
C ALA A 57 8.94 12.23 -6.54
N PHE A 58 9.18 11.90 -7.82
CA PHE A 58 9.00 10.54 -8.33
C PHE A 58 10.30 9.77 -8.14
N TRP A 59 10.34 8.82 -7.19
CA TRP A 59 11.53 8.04 -6.85
C TRP A 59 11.16 6.60 -6.53
N GLN A 60 11.60 5.66 -7.38
CA GLN A 60 11.22 4.26 -7.27
C GLN A 60 12.04 3.55 -6.17
N PRO A 61 11.40 2.71 -5.34
CA PRO A 61 12.13 1.81 -4.46
C PRO A 61 12.87 0.76 -5.28
N VAL A 62 13.98 0.24 -4.75
CA VAL A 62 14.70 -0.88 -5.38
C VAL A 62 14.01 -2.22 -5.14
N SER A 63 13.17 -2.29 -4.10
CA SER A 63 12.27 -3.41 -3.83
C SER A 63 11.16 -2.99 -2.86
N VAL A 64 10.04 -3.72 -2.93
CA VAL A 64 8.94 -3.66 -1.97
C VAL A 64 8.83 -5.03 -1.31
N VAL A 65 8.83 -5.07 0.02
CA VAL A 65 8.71 -6.30 0.81
C VAL A 65 7.40 -6.27 1.57
N VAL A 66 6.46 -7.12 1.17
CA VAL A 66 5.14 -7.25 1.82
C VAL A 66 5.12 -8.52 2.67
N ASP A 67 4.96 -8.37 3.98
CA ASP A 67 4.74 -9.47 4.92
C ASP A 67 3.33 -9.35 5.50
N LEU A 68 2.46 -10.32 5.20
CA LEU A 68 1.07 -10.34 5.67
C LEU A 68 0.96 -10.41 7.20
N ASN A 69 1.98 -10.93 7.89
CA ASN A 69 1.95 -11.06 9.34
C ASN A 69 1.92 -9.71 10.05
N CYS A 70 2.42 -8.63 9.43
CA CYS A 70 2.34 -7.30 10.04
C CYS A 70 0.88 -6.83 10.24
N LEU A 71 -0.05 -7.27 9.37
CA LEU A 71 -1.46 -6.91 9.42
C LEU A 71 -2.17 -7.47 10.66
N LYS A 72 -1.65 -8.56 11.25
CA LYS A 72 -2.19 -9.16 12.49
C LYS A 72 -2.12 -8.21 13.69
N THR A 73 -1.24 -7.20 13.63
CA THR A 73 -1.11 -6.16 14.66
C THR A 73 -1.79 -4.84 14.28
N LEU A 74 -2.32 -4.73 13.07
CA LEU A 74 -2.93 -3.51 12.56
C LEU A 74 -4.31 -3.30 13.20
N PRO A 75 -4.66 -2.07 13.65
CA PRO A 75 -6.01 -1.80 14.15
C PRO A 75 -7.06 -2.12 13.10
N LYS A 76 -8.17 -2.75 13.50
CA LYS A 76 -9.25 -3.16 12.58
C LYS A 76 -9.77 -2.03 11.68
N ARG A 77 -9.81 -0.80 12.20
CA ARG A 77 -10.22 0.40 11.43
C ARG A 77 -9.25 0.70 10.28
N GLU A 78 -7.95 0.55 10.51
CA GLU A 78 -6.92 0.79 9.47
C GLU A 78 -6.91 -0.34 8.43
N LEU A 79 -7.21 -1.58 8.84
CA LEU A 79 -7.44 -2.69 7.91
C LEU A 79 -8.64 -2.41 6.99
N ALA A 80 -9.78 -2.02 7.57
CA ALA A 80 -10.98 -1.66 6.82
C ALA A 80 -10.73 -0.48 5.86
N SER A 81 -9.93 0.52 6.28
CA SER A 81 -9.52 1.61 5.40
C SER A 81 -8.70 1.13 4.20
N GLY A 82 -7.85 0.13 4.37
CA GLY A 82 -7.12 -0.48 3.26
C GLY A 82 -8.03 -1.27 2.32
N LEU A 83 -8.99 -2.02 2.86
CA LEU A 83 -9.96 -2.79 2.07
C LEU A 83 -10.83 -1.90 1.17
N ALA A 84 -11.10 -0.65 1.58
CA ALA A 84 -11.81 0.29 0.72
C ALA A 84 -11.09 0.54 -0.62
N GLU A 85 -9.75 0.62 -0.60
CA GLU A 85 -8.95 0.75 -1.83
C GLU A 85 -8.91 -0.55 -2.64
N VAL A 86 -8.92 -1.71 -1.98
CA VAL A 86 -9.04 -3.02 -2.66
C VAL A 86 -10.37 -3.12 -3.41
N ILE A 87 -11.47 -2.76 -2.74
CA ILE A 87 -12.81 -2.73 -3.34
C ILE A 87 -12.86 -1.75 -4.52
N LYS A 88 -12.22 -0.57 -4.38
CA LYS A 88 -12.11 0.40 -5.47
C LYS A 88 -11.54 -0.27 -6.73
N TYR A 89 -10.44 -1.03 -6.64
CA TYR A 89 -9.87 -1.72 -7.79
C TYR A 89 -10.86 -2.65 -8.49
N GLY A 90 -11.62 -3.46 -7.74
CA GLY A 90 -12.69 -4.29 -8.32
C GLY A 90 -13.75 -3.47 -9.04
N VAL A 91 -14.22 -2.36 -8.43
CA VAL A 91 -15.25 -1.51 -9.05
C VAL A 91 -14.78 -0.86 -10.36
N ILE A 92 -13.53 -0.40 -10.42
CA ILE A 92 -13.05 0.40 -11.55
C ILE A 92 -12.29 -0.37 -12.62
N LEU A 93 -11.75 -1.55 -12.33
CA LEU A 93 -10.91 -2.32 -13.26
C LEU A 93 -11.41 -3.74 -13.53
N ASP A 94 -12.00 -4.43 -12.54
CA ASP A 94 -12.29 -5.86 -12.66
C ASP A 94 -13.57 -6.28 -11.89
N GLY A 95 -14.64 -6.48 -12.66
CA GLY A 95 -15.94 -6.93 -12.13
C GLY A 95 -15.94 -8.37 -11.60
N GLU A 96 -15.11 -9.27 -12.15
CA GLU A 96 -14.99 -10.63 -11.61
C GLU A 96 -14.30 -10.60 -10.25
N PHE A 97 -13.26 -9.79 -10.13
CA PHE A 97 -12.59 -9.55 -8.85
C PHE A 97 -13.54 -8.88 -7.84
N PHE A 98 -14.39 -7.94 -8.27
CA PHE A 98 -15.41 -7.36 -7.39
C PHE A 98 -16.38 -8.43 -6.85
N SER A 99 -16.88 -9.32 -7.71
CA SER A 99 -17.72 -10.44 -7.28
C SER A 99 -16.97 -11.43 -6.37
N TRP A 100 -15.67 -11.64 -6.59
CA TRP A 100 -14.84 -12.42 -5.67
C TRP A 100 -14.76 -11.76 -4.29
N LEU A 101 -14.56 -10.43 -4.23
CA LEU A 101 -14.53 -9.68 -2.98
C LEU A 101 -15.84 -9.81 -2.20
N GLU A 102 -16.99 -9.72 -2.87
CA GLU A 102 -18.31 -9.89 -2.23
C GLU A 102 -18.43 -11.26 -1.53
N ASN A 103 -17.87 -12.31 -2.12
CA ASN A 103 -17.91 -13.66 -1.58
C ASN A 103 -16.84 -13.94 -0.50
N ASN A 104 -15.80 -13.10 -0.38
CA ASN A 104 -14.63 -13.35 0.48
C ASN A 104 -14.35 -12.24 1.51
N ILE A 105 -15.22 -11.23 1.63
CA ILE A 105 -14.98 -10.07 2.50
C ILE A 105 -14.78 -10.45 3.97
N ASP A 106 -15.54 -11.43 4.46
CA ASP A 106 -15.43 -11.91 5.85
C ASP A 106 -14.09 -12.61 6.10
N ALA A 107 -13.60 -13.37 5.11
CA ALA A 107 -12.29 -14.02 5.18
C ALA A 107 -11.14 -13.00 5.17
N LEU A 108 -11.25 -11.94 4.36
CA LEU A 108 -10.30 -10.83 4.34
C LEU A 108 -10.27 -10.06 5.67
N LEU A 109 -11.45 -9.79 6.25
CA LEU A 109 -11.56 -9.15 7.57
C LEU A 109 -11.02 -10.04 8.71
N ALA A 110 -11.09 -11.35 8.55
CA ALA A 110 -10.50 -12.33 9.46
C ALA A 110 -8.98 -12.54 9.25
N LEU A 111 -8.38 -11.86 8.25
CA LEU A 111 -6.98 -12.06 7.84
C LEU A 111 -6.67 -13.52 7.49
N ASP A 112 -7.60 -14.19 6.79
CA ASP A 112 -7.36 -15.52 6.25
C ASP A 112 -6.17 -15.49 5.28
N ASP A 113 -5.17 -16.35 5.52
CA ASP A 113 -3.92 -16.34 4.76
C ASP A 113 -4.17 -16.63 3.27
N THR A 114 -5.17 -17.45 2.92
CA THR A 114 -5.49 -17.80 1.53
C THR A 114 -6.14 -16.63 0.80
N ALA A 115 -7.15 -16.01 1.41
CA ALA A 115 -7.83 -14.85 0.85
C ALA A 115 -6.88 -13.65 0.68
N MET A 116 -6.02 -13.41 1.69
CA MET A 116 -5.01 -12.34 1.61
C MET A 116 -3.97 -12.64 0.53
N ALA A 117 -3.49 -13.89 0.42
CA ALA A 117 -2.54 -14.26 -0.61
C ALA A 117 -3.11 -14.16 -2.04
N TYR A 118 -4.40 -14.49 -2.23
CA TYR A 118 -5.06 -14.38 -3.54
C TYR A 118 -5.04 -12.94 -4.06
N TRP A 119 -5.43 -11.97 -3.24
CA TRP A 119 -5.41 -10.56 -3.60
C TRP A 119 -3.99 -10.02 -3.82
N HIS A 120 -3.02 -10.43 -2.99
CA HIS A 120 -1.62 -10.00 -3.17
C HIS A 120 -0.91 -10.71 -4.34
N SER A 121 -1.58 -11.64 -5.03
CA SER A 121 -1.01 -12.32 -6.19
C SER A 121 -1.01 -11.42 -7.44
N PRO A 122 -0.03 -11.60 -8.36
CA PRO A 122 0.02 -10.84 -9.62
C PRO A 122 -1.21 -11.00 -10.52
N ALA A 123 -2.07 -11.98 -10.25
CA ALA A 123 -3.27 -12.26 -11.02
C ALA A 123 -4.46 -11.35 -10.63
N ALA A 124 -4.42 -10.70 -9.46
CA ALA A 124 -5.50 -9.83 -9.00
C ALA A 124 -5.25 -8.34 -9.28
N VAL A 125 -4.08 -8.00 -9.84
CA VAL A 125 -3.62 -6.61 -10.08
C VAL A 125 -3.49 -6.29 -11.59
N ASN A 126 -3.72 -7.28 -12.47
CA ASN A 126 -3.66 -7.12 -13.93
C ASN A 126 -5.00 -7.42 -14.59
#